data_AF-A0A455UIA3-F1
#
_entry.id   AF-A0A455UIA3-F1
#
_cell.length_a   1.000
_cell.length_b   1.000
_cell.length_c   1.000
_cell.angle_alpha   90.00
_cell.angle_beta   90.00
_cell.angle_gamma   90.00
#
_symmetry.space_group_name_H-M   'P 1'
#
loop_
_entity.id
_entity.type
_entity.pdbx_description
1 polymer ?
#
loop_
_entity_poly.entity_id
_entity_poly.type
_entity_poly.pdbx_seq_one_letter_code
_entity_poly.pdbx_strand_id
1 'polypeptide(L)'
;MNCYPTTLFLRDVEHALQALEDRQTQTLPSDDRDRERVAFAMGHEDWPGLVAQLDEVRERVRQHFDAVIADPEEDVEEANDDNQLGLAQWRQLWRGELESEEAIKHLAEAGFNAPDKALKRLQSLYHSRQVQSMQRIGFERLDALMPLLLDAVAENDAPDTALVRVQPLIEAVLRRTAYLALLRENPQTLEHLMRLCASSPWIAEQLSRYPILLDELLTPETLYTPADKARLADELRQTLNRLPEDDEEAQLEALRVFKHAQTLHVAASDIAGTRHLMKVSDYLTFIAEVILDAVLAMAWKHITRKHGVPEGLNDREAAFLIIGYGKLGALSWAIAQTWT
;
A
#
# COMPACT_ATOMS: atom_id res chain seq x y z
N MET A 1 6.60 18.30 21.72
CA MET A 1 5.98 19.64 21.72
C MET A 1 4.47 19.44 21.94
N ASN A 2 3.86 20.14 22.91
CA ASN A 2 2.58 19.71 23.48
C ASN A 2 1.40 20.30 22.68
N CYS A 3 0.83 19.57 21.71
CA CYS A 3 -0.35 19.98 20.91
C CYS A 3 -1.68 20.00 21.71
N TYR A 4 -1.65 19.52 22.96
CA TYR A 4 -2.80 19.34 23.84
C TYR A 4 -3.64 20.61 24.13
N PRO A 5 -3.04 21.81 24.37
CA PRO A 5 -3.83 23.01 24.63
C PRO A 5 -4.52 23.56 23.37
N THR A 6 -3.97 23.27 22.19
CA THR A 6 -4.44 23.76 20.90
C THR A 6 -5.73 23.07 20.46
N THR A 7 -5.81 21.76 20.66
CA THR A 7 -6.96 20.94 20.27
C THR A 7 -8.16 21.13 21.20
N LEU A 8 -7.91 21.42 22.49
CA LEU A 8 -8.96 21.75 23.45
C LEU A 8 -9.68 23.05 23.07
N PHE A 9 -8.93 24.11 22.74
CA PHE A 9 -9.52 25.39 22.34
C PHE A 9 -10.42 25.28 21.10
N LEU A 10 -9.98 24.60 20.04
CA LEU A 10 -10.79 24.40 18.84
C LEU A 10 -12.09 23.63 19.13
N ARG A 11 -12.01 22.66 20.04
CA ARG A 11 -13.16 21.87 20.47
C ARG A 11 -14.13 22.67 21.33
N ASP A 12 -13.62 23.55 22.18
CA ASP A 12 -14.46 24.46 22.98
C ASP A 12 -15.21 25.46 22.08
N VAL A 13 -14.54 25.98 21.05
CA VAL A 13 -15.19 26.81 20.02
C VAL A 13 -16.27 26.02 19.28
N GLU A 14 -15.99 24.77 18.87
CA GLU A 14 -16.99 23.92 18.22
C GLU A 14 -18.20 23.66 19.13
N HIS A 15 -17.98 23.34 20.40
CA HIS A 15 -19.07 23.14 21.36
C HIS A 15 -19.90 24.42 21.56
N ALA A 16 -19.26 25.59 21.62
CA ALA A 16 -19.97 26.87 21.71
C ALA A 16 -20.84 27.13 20.48
N LEU A 17 -20.36 26.77 19.28
CA LEU A 17 -21.13 26.87 18.04
C LEU A 17 -22.31 25.90 18.00
N GLN A 18 -22.13 24.67 18.48
CA GLN A 18 -23.18 23.65 18.52
C GLN A 18 -24.28 23.99 19.54
N ALA A 19 -23.89 24.59 20.67
CA ALA A 19 -24.82 24.98 21.73
C ALA A 19 -25.77 26.14 21.35
N LEU A 20 -25.44 26.94 20.33
CA LEU A 20 -26.29 28.07 19.91
C LEU A 20 -27.66 27.63 19.38
N GLU A 21 -27.70 26.54 18.61
CA GLU A 21 -28.90 26.04 17.94
C GLU A 21 -29.15 24.54 18.20
N ASP A 22 -28.41 23.94 19.13
CA ASP A 22 -28.45 22.50 19.44
C ASP A 22 -28.30 21.63 18.19
N ARG A 23 -27.35 22.00 17.33
CA ARG A 23 -27.09 21.35 16.04
C ARG A 23 -25.61 21.07 15.85
N GLN A 24 -25.30 19.96 15.18
CA GLN A 24 -23.93 19.65 14.80
C GLN A 24 -23.49 20.57 13.66
N THR A 25 -22.66 21.58 13.98
CA THR A 25 -22.11 22.54 13.02
C THR A 25 -20.65 22.84 13.35
N GLN A 26 -19.88 23.15 12.31
CA GLN A 26 -18.49 23.60 12.39
C GLN A 26 -18.29 24.97 11.70
N THR A 27 -19.39 25.57 11.24
CA THR A 27 -19.39 26.84 10.51
C THR A 27 -19.59 28.00 11.48
N LEU A 28 -18.73 29.02 11.36
CA LEU A 28 -18.86 30.25 12.14
C LEU A 28 -20.15 31.00 11.78
N PRO A 29 -20.82 31.66 12.75
CA PRO A 29 -22.05 32.40 12.51
C PRO A 29 -21.84 33.59 11.58
N SER A 30 -22.84 33.85 10.74
CA SER A 30 -22.87 35.00 9.82
C SER A 30 -23.57 36.22 10.43
N ASP A 31 -24.46 36.02 11.40
CA ASP A 31 -25.20 37.08 12.09
C ASP A 31 -24.37 37.69 13.25
N ASP A 32 -24.39 39.02 13.35
CA ASP A 32 -23.58 39.75 14.34
C ASP A 32 -23.99 39.45 15.78
N ARG A 33 -25.27 39.14 16.04
CA ARG A 33 -25.73 38.81 17.39
C ARG A 33 -25.19 37.47 17.85
N ASP A 34 -25.17 36.46 16.98
CA ASP A 34 -24.68 35.14 17.35
C ASP A 34 -23.16 35.09 17.44
N ARG A 35 -22.46 35.91 16.64
CA ARG A 35 -21.01 36.14 16.79
C ARG A 35 -20.64 36.62 18.20
N GLU A 36 -21.31 37.66 18.69
CA GLU A 36 -21.06 38.18 20.04
C GLU A 36 -21.41 37.16 21.14
N ARG A 37 -22.42 36.31 20.93
CA ARG A 37 -22.77 35.24 21.88
C ARG A 37 -21.70 34.17 21.98
N VAL A 38 -21.07 33.80 20.86
CA VAL A 38 -19.94 32.85 20.86
C VAL A 38 -18.71 33.47 21.51
N ALA A 39 -18.41 34.74 21.20
CA ALA A 39 -17.31 35.46 21.83
C ALA A 39 -17.45 35.50 23.35
N PHE A 40 -18.64 35.86 23.83
CA PHE A 40 -18.96 35.86 25.25
C PHE A 40 -18.85 34.45 25.89
N ALA A 41 -19.38 33.41 25.23
CA ALA A 41 -19.30 32.03 25.72
C ALA A 41 -17.86 31.53 25.83
N MET A 42 -16.97 31.99 24.95
CA MET A 42 -15.54 31.70 24.96
C MET A 42 -14.72 32.60 25.90
N GLY A 43 -15.36 33.56 26.60
CA GLY A 43 -14.71 34.46 27.55
C GLY A 43 -13.98 35.64 26.91
N HIS A 44 -14.29 35.99 25.66
CA HIS A 44 -13.73 37.15 24.96
C HIS A 44 -14.62 38.40 25.10
N GLU A 45 -14.00 39.57 24.99
CA GLU A 45 -14.68 40.87 25.08
C GLU A 45 -15.56 41.15 23.86
N ASP A 46 -15.11 40.73 22.67
CA ASP A 46 -15.78 40.94 21.40
C ASP A 46 -15.47 39.83 20.39
N TRP A 47 -16.26 39.76 19.31
CA TRP A 47 -16.03 38.81 18.22
C TRP A 47 -14.66 38.95 17.54
N PRO A 48 -14.16 40.16 17.22
CA PRO A 48 -12.81 40.33 16.69
C PRO A 48 -11.71 39.70 17.55
N GLY A 49 -11.79 39.81 18.89
CA GLY A 49 -10.84 39.21 19.81
C GLY A 49 -10.84 37.68 19.77
N LEU A 50 -12.02 37.05 19.66
CA LEU A 50 -12.12 35.60 19.51
C LEU A 50 -11.54 35.13 18.16
N VAL A 51 -11.84 35.84 17.07
CA VAL A 51 -11.34 35.49 15.73
C VAL A 51 -9.82 35.59 15.67
N ALA A 52 -9.23 36.62 16.27
CA ALA A 52 -7.77 36.76 16.31
C ALA A 52 -7.08 35.55 16.99
N GLN A 53 -7.60 35.09 18.15
CA GLN A 53 -7.07 33.90 18.82
C GLN A 53 -7.34 32.61 18.03
N LEU A 54 -8.51 32.50 17.38
CA LEU A 54 -8.84 31.36 16.52
C LEU A 54 -7.88 31.25 15.34
N ASP A 55 -7.54 32.37 14.70
CA ASP A 55 -6.62 32.39 13.58
C ASP A 55 -5.18 32.09 14.01
N GLU A 56 -4.72 32.57 15.17
CA GLU A 56 -3.42 32.18 15.75
C GLU A 56 -3.34 30.66 16.01
N VAL A 57 -4.40 30.09 16.56
CA VAL A 57 -4.49 28.64 16.82
C VAL A 57 -4.50 27.85 15.51
N ARG A 58 -5.27 28.29 14.51
CA ARG A 58 -5.31 27.68 13.17
C ARG A 58 -3.96 27.76 12.47
N GLU A 59 -3.26 28.88 12.58
CA GLU A 59 -1.93 29.07 12.01
C GLU A 59 -0.94 28.09 12.63
N ARG A 60 -0.94 27.94 13.96
CA ARG A 60 -0.06 26.99 14.64
C ARG A 60 -0.36 25.54 14.23
N VAL A 61 -1.64 25.17 14.10
CA VAL A 61 -2.02 23.84 13.59
C VAL A 61 -1.57 23.66 12.14
N ARG A 62 -1.74 24.69 11.30
CA ARG A 62 -1.29 24.67 9.91
C ARG A 62 0.22 24.48 9.83
N GLN A 63 1.02 25.19 10.61
CA GLN A 63 2.48 25.01 10.67
C GLN A 63 2.87 23.58 11.08
N HIS A 64 2.13 22.94 11.99
CA HIS A 64 2.38 21.54 12.35
C HIS A 64 1.96 20.58 11.24
N PHE A 65 0.86 20.85 10.54
CA PHE A 65 0.46 20.06 9.38
C PHE A 65 1.45 20.24 8.23
N ASP A 66 1.86 21.46 7.94
CA ASP A 66 2.87 21.79 6.94
C ASP A 66 4.22 21.17 7.31
N ALA A 67 4.61 21.08 8.59
CA ALA A 67 5.83 20.36 8.99
C ALA A 67 5.73 18.82 8.86
N VAL A 68 4.53 18.27 8.75
CA VAL A 68 4.26 16.82 8.59
C VAL A 68 3.95 16.47 7.12
N ILE A 69 3.44 17.45 6.35
CA ILE A 69 3.06 17.35 4.94
C ILE A 69 4.10 17.99 4.02
N ALA A 70 5.03 18.81 4.55
CA ALA A 70 6.18 19.31 3.81
C ALA A 70 6.83 18.11 3.15
N ASP A 71 6.87 18.17 1.82
CA ASP A 71 7.61 17.22 1.00
C ASP A 71 9.01 17.09 1.63
N PRO A 72 9.56 15.88 1.76
CA PRO A 72 10.97 15.69 2.12
C PRO A 72 11.93 16.27 1.07
N GLU A 73 11.48 17.17 0.19
CA GLU A 73 12.27 17.84 -0.84
C GLU A 73 13.26 18.88 -0.25
N GLU A 74 13.04 19.42 0.96
CA GLU A 74 13.99 20.40 1.53
C GLU A 74 15.12 19.77 2.38
N ASP A 75 14.99 18.53 2.85
CA ASP A 75 16.04 17.86 3.66
C ASP A 75 16.92 16.88 2.86
N VAL A 76 16.76 16.81 1.53
CA VAL A 76 17.59 15.97 0.63
C VAL A 76 18.54 16.82 -0.25
N GLU A 77 18.63 18.13 -0.04
CA GLU A 77 19.46 19.05 -0.85
C GLU A 77 20.99 18.84 -0.74
N GLU A 78 21.49 17.92 0.09
CA GLU A 78 22.93 17.62 0.18
C GLU A 78 23.34 16.18 -0.25
N ALA A 79 22.43 15.41 -0.87
CA ALA A 79 22.78 14.08 -1.40
C ALA A 79 23.11 14.11 -2.90
N ASN A 80 24.39 14.35 -3.21
CA ASN A 80 25.11 14.05 -4.47
C ASN A 80 24.55 14.69 -5.77
N ASP A 81 25.18 15.79 -6.18
CA ASP A 81 25.00 16.49 -7.47
C ASP A 81 24.98 15.54 -8.70
N ASP A 82 25.74 14.44 -8.66
CA ASP A 82 25.82 13.43 -9.72
C ASP A 82 24.56 12.54 -9.82
N ASN A 83 23.92 12.24 -8.67
CA ASN A 83 22.71 11.43 -8.62
C ASN A 83 21.49 12.23 -9.13
N GLN A 84 21.42 13.52 -8.78
CA GLN A 84 20.41 14.42 -9.32
C GLN A 84 20.54 14.60 -10.84
N LEU A 85 21.76 14.64 -11.36
CA LEU A 85 22.02 14.72 -12.79
C LEU A 85 21.55 13.45 -13.53
N GLY A 86 21.83 12.27 -12.97
CA GLY A 86 21.37 10.98 -13.49
C GLY A 86 19.84 10.88 -13.55
N LEU A 87 19.16 11.21 -12.46
CA LEU A 87 17.69 11.23 -12.41
C LEU A 87 17.07 12.25 -13.38
N ALA A 88 17.73 13.38 -13.64
CA ALA A 88 17.27 14.35 -14.62
C ALA A 88 17.32 13.80 -16.06
N GLN A 89 18.37 13.06 -16.42
CA GLN A 89 18.48 12.38 -17.72
C GLN A 89 17.41 11.31 -17.89
N TRP A 90 17.16 10.50 -16.84
CA TRP A 90 16.07 9.53 -16.85
C TRP A 90 14.71 10.17 -17.06
N ARG A 91 14.47 11.35 -16.47
CA ARG A 91 13.22 12.11 -16.66
C ARG A 91 13.05 12.61 -18.09
N GLN A 92 14.10 13.18 -18.68
CA GLN A 92 14.07 13.63 -20.08
C GLN A 92 13.84 12.45 -21.04
N LEU A 93 14.47 11.30 -20.78
CA LEU A 93 14.25 10.07 -21.52
C LEU A 93 12.79 9.61 -21.41
N TRP A 94 12.24 9.55 -20.19
CA TRP A 94 10.86 9.15 -19.93
C TRP A 94 9.84 10.02 -20.68
N ARG A 95 10.03 11.34 -20.65
CA ARG A 95 9.14 12.30 -21.34
C ARG A 95 9.33 12.33 -22.86
N GLY A 96 10.35 11.66 -23.39
CA GLY A 96 10.69 11.70 -24.81
C GLY A 96 11.28 13.04 -25.26
N GLU A 97 11.93 13.77 -24.34
CA GLU A 97 12.60 15.04 -24.60
C GLU A 97 14.03 14.85 -25.15
N LEU A 98 14.60 13.65 -24.99
CA LEU A 98 15.88 13.27 -25.58
C LEU A 98 15.73 12.82 -27.04
N GLU A 99 16.72 13.18 -27.87
CA GLU A 99 16.87 12.62 -29.20
C GLU A 99 17.05 11.09 -29.13
N SER A 100 16.55 10.38 -30.14
CA SER A 100 16.50 8.91 -30.07
C SER A 100 17.88 8.27 -29.95
N GLU A 101 18.89 8.83 -30.64
CA GLU A 101 20.28 8.34 -30.56
C GLU A 101 20.88 8.55 -29.16
N GLU A 102 20.59 9.69 -28.52
CA GLU A 102 21.07 10.00 -27.17
C GLU A 102 20.39 9.12 -26.11
N ALA A 103 19.07 8.92 -26.22
CA ALA A 103 18.33 8.03 -25.32
C ALA A 103 18.79 6.57 -25.44
N ILE A 104 19.04 6.08 -26.66
CA ILE A 104 19.59 4.73 -26.89
C ILE A 104 20.98 4.60 -26.27
N LYS A 105 21.84 5.62 -26.43
CA LYS A 105 23.18 5.64 -25.85
C LYS A 105 23.12 5.62 -24.32
N HIS A 106 22.26 6.43 -23.71
CA HIS A 106 22.09 6.47 -22.26
C HIS A 106 21.63 5.11 -21.70
N LEU A 107 20.65 4.47 -22.34
CA LEU A 107 20.22 3.11 -21.98
C LEU A 107 21.34 2.08 -22.14
N ALA A 108 22.16 2.19 -23.19
CA ALA A 108 23.30 1.29 -23.39
C ALA A 108 24.37 1.46 -22.30
N GLU A 109 24.68 2.69 -21.92
CA GLU A 109 25.61 3.02 -20.83
C GLU A 109 25.09 2.55 -19.47
N ALA A 110 23.77 2.56 -19.29
CA ALA A 110 23.07 2.03 -18.12
C ALA A 110 22.94 0.48 -18.10
N GLY A 111 23.55 -0.23 -19.04
CA GLY A 111 23.63 -1.71 -19.02
C GLY A 111 22.51 -2.45 -19.77
N PHE A 112 21.64 -1.75 -20.52
CA PHE A 112 20.65 -2.43 -21.36
C PHE A 112 21.31 -3.07 -22.59
N ASN A 113 21.01 -4.35 -22.82
CA ASN A 113 21.49 -5.12 -23.97
C ASN A 113 20.70 -4.82 -25.24
N ALA A 114 19.43 -4.41 -25.11
CA ALA A 114 18.56 -4.04 -26.22
C ALA A 114 17.95 -2.64 -26.02
N PRO A 115 18.78 -1.57 -26.00
CA PRO A 115 18.35 -0.21 -25.67
C PRO A 115 17.23 0.30 -26.59
N ASP A 116 17.24 -0.04 -27.89
CA ASP A 116 16.15 0.31 -28.81
C ASP A 116 14.79 -0.26 -28.40
N LYS A 117 14.79 -1.49 -27.86
CA LYS A 117 13.56 -2.17 -27.41
C LYS A 117 13.08 -1.58 -26.09
N ALA A 118 14.00 -1.27 -25.18
CA ALA A 118 13.70 -0.60 -23.93
C ALA A 118 13.09 0.80 -24.19
N LEU A 119 13.71 1.61 -25.06
CA LEU A 119 13.20 2.92 -25.43
C LEU A 119 11.79 2.84 -26.04
N LYS A 120 11.57 1.94 -27.01
CA LYS A 120 10.24 1.73 -27.62
C LYS A 120 9.19 1.34 -26.58
N ARG A 121 9.56 0.53 -25.60
CA ARG A 121 8.68 0.08 -24.52
C ARG A 121 8.28 1.24 -23.60
N LEU A 122 9.24 2.09 -23.22
CA LEU A 122 8.99 3.29 -22.42
C LEU A 122 8.13 4.31 -23.18
N GLN A 123 8.45 4.57 -24.44
CA GLN A 123 7.67 5.45 -25.30
C GLN A 123 6.24 4.93 -25.50
N SER A 124 6.07 3.61 -25.65
CA SER A 124 4.75 2.98 -25.76
C SER A 124 3.93 3.16 -24.47
N LEU A 125 4.57 3.08 -23.30
CA LEU A 125 3.90 3.32 -22.02
C LEU A 125 3.49 4.79 -21.88
N TYR A 126 4.42 5.71 -22.15
CA TYR A 126 4.19 7.16 -22.08
C TYR A 126 3.02 7.60 -22.98
N HIS A 127 2.99 7.12 -24.22
CA HIS A 127 1.92 7.43 -25.18
C HIS A 127 0.67 6.55 -25.04
N SER A 128 0.64 5.65 -24.05
CA SER A 128 -0.54 4.80 -23.83
C SER A 128 -1.76 5.64 -23.46
N ARG A 129 -2.94 5.21 -23.87
CA ARG A 129 -4.20 5.89 -23.50
C ARG A 129 -4.36 6.03 -21.99
N GLN A 130 -3.81 5.09 -21.21
CA GLN A 130 -3.90 5.13 -19.75
C GLN A 130 -3.12 6.33 -19.20
N VAL A 131 -1.88 6.55 -19.64
CA VAL A 131 -1.03 7.69 -19.23
C VAL A 131 -1.56 9.01 -19.79
N GLN A 132 -1.88 9.05 -21.09
CA GLN A 132 -2.33 10.27 -21.77
C GLN A 132 -3.68 10.80 -21.28
N SER A 133 -4.50 9.96 -20.62
CA SER A 133 -5.78 10.37 -20.02
C SER A 133 -5.72 10.58 -18.50
N MET A 134 -4.54 10.49 -17.89
CA MET A 134 -4.39 10.73 -16.45
C MET A 134 -4.74 12.17 -16.09
N GLN A 135 -5.31 12.33 -14.90
CA GLN A 135 -5.40 13.65 -14.28
C GLN A 135 -3.99 14.15 -13.92
N ARG A 136 -3.85 15.48 -13.87
CA ARG A 136 -2.58 16.15 -13.59
C ARG A 136 -1.83 15.58 -12.40
N ILE A 137 -2.48 15.45 -11.24
CA ILE A 137 -1.87 14.91 -10.00
C ILE A 137 -1.38 13.46 -10.19
N GLY A 138 -2.14 12.63 -10.90
CA GLY A 138 -1.75 11.25 -11.17
C GLY A 138 -0.51 11.19 -12.07
N PHE A 139 -0.47 12.03 -13.12
CA PHE A 139 0.68 12.13 -14.00
C PHE A 139 1.91 12.67 -13.29
N GLU A 140 1.77 13.71 -12.45
CA GLU A 140 2.87 14.26 -11.64
C GLU A 140 3.50 13.19 -10.75
N ARG A 141 2.69 12.32 -10.12
CA ARG A 141 3.21 11.18 -9.33
C ARG A 141 3.93 10.14 -10.18
N LEU A 142 3.40 9.81 -11.36
CA LEU A 142 4.05 8.89 -12.28
C LEU A 142 5.38 9.47 -12.78
N ASP A 143 5.39 10.73 -13.20
CA ASP A 143 6.56 11.43 -13.74
C ASP A 143 7.65 11.64 -12.69
N ALA A 144 7.28 11.76 -11.42
CA ALA A 144 8.23 11.74 -10.30
C ALA A 144 8.79 10.34 -10.00
N LEU A 145 7.97 9.28 -10.14
CA LEU A 145 8.38 7.90 -9.88
C LEU A 145 9.27 7.33 -10.98
N MET A 146 8.98 7.63 -12.26
CA MET A 146 9.62 6.96 -13.39
C MET A 146 11.16 7.08 -13.41
N PRO A 147 11.77 8.24 -13.12
CA PRO A 147 13.23 8.35 -13.01
C PRO A 147 13.82 7.41 -11.96
N LEU A 148 13.22 7.36 -10.76
CA LEU A 148 13.65 6.48 -9.67
C LEU A 148 13.52 5.00 -10.06
N LEU A 149 12.43 4.65 -10.75
CA LEU A 149 12.21 3.30 -11.24
C LEU A 149 13.24 2.90 -12.30
N LEU A 150 13.53 3.79 -13.26
CA LEU A 150 14.48 3.51 -14.33
C LEU A 150 15.91 3.36 -13.80
N ASP A 151 16.26 4.18 -12.81
CA ASP A 151 17.54 4.09 -12.12
C ASP A 151 17.67 2.74 -11.38
N ALA A 152 16.66 2.36 -10.59
CA ALA A 152 16.63 1.06 -9.91
C ALA A 152 16.57 -0.15 -10.87
N VAL A 153 16.04 0.02 -12.09
CA VAL A 153 16.09 -0.99 -13.15
C VAL A 153 17.51 -1.12 -13.71
N ALA A 154 18.20 0.00 -13.93
CA ALA A 154 19.57 0.04 -14.45
C ALA A 154 20.60 -0.56 -13.47
N GLU A 155 20.36 -0.45 -12.16
CA GLU A 155 21.21 -1.06 -11.13
C GLU A 155 21.17 -2.61 -11.13
N ASN A 156 20.25 -3.23 -11.86
CA ASN A 156 20.11 -4.69 -11.89
C ASN A 156 21.06 -5.35 -12.88
N ASP A 157 21.51 -6.59 -12.59
CA ASP A 157 22.38 -7.36 -13.51
C ASP A 157 21.74 -7.60 -14.91
N ALA A 158 20.41 -7.57 -15.00
CA ALA A 158 19.67 -7.75 -16.25
C ALA A 158 18.55 -6.70 -16.44
N PRO A 159 18.90 -5.43 -16.77
CA PRO A 159 17.95 -4.31 -16.84
C PRO A 159 16.80 -4.54 -17.84
N ASP A 160 17.08 -5.14 -19.00
CA ASP A 160 16.06 -5.47 -19.99
C ASP A 160 14.96 -6.37 -19.42
N THR A 161 15.35 -7.37 -18.62
CA THR A 161 14.41 -8.33 -18.02
C THR A 161 13.65 -7.68 -16.86
N ALA A 162 14.34 -6.90 -16.02
CA ALA A 162 13.74 -6.18 -14.91
C ALA A 162 12.67 -5.20 -15.42
N LEU A 163 12.96 -4.42 -16.47
CA LEU A 163 12.01 -3.50 -17.10
C LEU A 163 10.76 -4.22 -17.62
N VAL A 164 10.95 -5.33 -18.34
CA VAL A 164 9.83 -6.12 -18.89
C VAL A 164 8.93 -6.66 -17.79
N ARG A 165 9.49 -7.03 -16.63
CA ARG A 165 8.74 -7.61 -15.52
C ARG A 165 8.03 -6.56 -14.66
N VAL A 166 8.63 -5.39 -14.45
CA VAL A 166 8.01 -4.35 -13.60
C VAL A 166 6.96 -3.52 -14.36
N GLN A 167 7.08 -3.39 -15.69
CA GLN A 167 6.13 -2.58 -16.46
C GLN A 167 4.65 -2.97 -16.27
N PRO A 168 4.25 -4.26 -16.32
CA PRO A 168 2.85 -4.64 -16.11
C PRO A 168 2.30 -4.22 -14.74
N LEU A 169 3.16 -4.17 -13.72
CA LEU A 169 2.78 -3.67 -12.40
C LEU A 169 2.52 -2.17 -12.45
N ILE A 170 3.41 -1.39 -13.07
CA ILE A 170 3.23 0.06 -13.24
C ILE A 170 1.91 0.33 -13.97
N GLU A 171 1.66 -0.38 -15.08
CA GLU A 171 0.40 -0.31 -15.82
C GLU A 171 -0.82 -0.63 -14.95
N ALA A 172 -0.73 -1.64 -14.08
CA ALA A 172 -1.82 -2.02 -13.17
C ALA A 172 -2.13 -0.95 -12.10
N VAL A 173 -1.14 -0.15 -11.69
CA VAL A 173 -1.30 0.88 -10.66
C VAL A 173 -1.55 2.29 -11.21
N LEU A 174 -1.51 2.52 -12.52
CA LEU A 174 -1.74 3.85 -13.12
C LEU A 174 -3.06 4.50 -12.66
N ARG A 175 -4.11 3.70 -12.43
CA ARG A 175 -5.41 4.20 -11.95
C ARG A 175 -5.50 4.35 -10.43
N ARG A 176 -4.51 3.88 -9.68
CA ARG A 176 -4.45 3.83 -8.23
C ARG A 176 -3.24 4.63 -7.76
N THR A 177 -3.35 5.95 -7.88
CA THR A 177 -2.25 6.91 -7.66
C THR A 177 -1.66 6.88 -6.25
N ALA A 178 -2.32 6.24 -5.28
CA ALA A 178 -1.78 5.96 -3.95
C ALA A 178 -0.55 5.03 -4.01
N TYR A 179 -0.56 4.00 -4.86
CA TYR A 179 0.59 3.10 -5.01
C TYR A 179 1.77 3.80 -5.70
N LEU A 180 1.51 4.71 -6.64
CA LEU A 180 2.58 5.53 -7.25
C LEU A 180 3.25 6.42 -6.20
N ALA A 181 2.46 7.04 -5.32
CA ALA A 181 2.97 7.84 -4.21
C ALA A 181 3.77 6.98 -3.22
N LEU A 182 3.22 5.82 -2.83
CA LEU A 182 3.88 4.86 -1.94
C LEU A 182 5.27 4.46 -2.45
N LEU A 183 5.40 4.10 -3.73
CA LEU A 183 6.68 3.70 -4.32
C LEU A 183 7.69 4.85 -4.39
N ARG A 184 7.21 6.08 -4.58
CA ARG A 184 8.05 7.29 -4.59
C ARG A 184 8.53 7.65 -3.19
N GLU A 185 7.63 7.60 -2.20
CA GLU A 185 7.87 8.01 -0.82
C GLU A 185 8.70 6.99 -0.04
N ASN A 186 8.79 5.74 -0.51
CA ASN A 186 9.52 4.67 0.15
C ASN A 186 10.58 4.07 -0.81
N PRO A 187 11.77 4.67 -0.93
CA PRO A 187 12.84 4.15 -1.80
C PRO A 187 13.26 2.71 -1.51
N GLN A 188 13.26 2.31 -0.22
CA GLN A 188 13.54 0.93 0.18
C GLN A 188 12.52 -0.05 -0.40
N THR A 189 11.25 0.33 -0.47
CA THR A 189 10.19 -0.49 -1.07
C THR A 189 10.40 -0.66 -2.57
N LEU A 190 10.86 0.39 -3.26
CA LEU A 190 11.24 0.29 -4.67
C LEU A 190 12.43 -0.66 -4.87
N GLU A 191 13.44 -0.63 -4.00
CA GLU A 191 14.57 -1.56 -4.04
C GLU A 191 14.11 -3.02 -3.88
N HIS A 192 13.27 -3.30 -2.88
CA HIS A 192 12.71 -4.64 -2.65
C HIS A 192 11.84 -5.10 -3.82
N LEU A 193 11.01 -4.20 -4.37
CA LEU A 193 10.22 -4.46 -5.56
C LEU A 193 11.11 -4.88 -6.73
N MET A 194 12.16 -4.11 -7.01
CA MET A 194 13.06 -4.38 -8.13
C MET A 194 13.83 -5.67 -7.93
N ARG A 195 14.34 -5.94 -6.73
CA ARG A 195 15.00 -7.20 -6.39
C ARG A 195 14.08 -8.39 -6.66
N LEU A 196 12.85 -8.37 -6.17
CA LEU A 196 11.91 -9.48 -6.32
C LEU A 196 11.45 -9.67 -7.77
N CYS A 197 11.12 -8.59 -8.48
CA CYS A 197 10.71 -8.64 -9.88
C CYS A 197 11.84 -9.14 -10.78
N ALA A 198 13.08 -8.67 -10.56
CA ALA A 198 14.24 -9.13 -11.32
C ALA A 198 14.57 -10.61 -11.06
N SER A 199 14.35 -11.10 -9.85
CA SER A 199 14.62 -12.51 -9.51
C SER A 199 13.51 -13.47 -9.93
N SER A 200 12.23 -13.07 -9.88
CA SER A 200 11.10 -14.00 -10.15
C SER A 200 10.02 -13.41 -11.05
N PRO A 201 9.77 -14.01 -12.24
CA PRO A 201 8.66 -13.59 -13.11
C PRO A 201 7.30 -13.87 -12.45
N TRP A 202 7.21 -14.91 -11.61
CA TRP A 202 5.96 -15.24 -10.91
C TRP A 202 5.60 -14.16 -9.88
N ILE A 203 6.58 -13.63 -9.12
CA ILE A 203 6.32 -12.54 -8.17
C ILE A 203 5.89 -11.28 -8.93
N ALA A 204 6.58 -10.93 -10.02
CA ALA A 204 6.20 -9.79 -10.84
C ALA A 204 4.76 -9.90 -11.36
N GLU A 205 4.34 -11.09 -11.80
CA GLU A 205 2.96 -11.36 -12.22
C GLU A 205 1.97 -11.25 -11.05
N GLN A 206 2.32 -11.79 -9.87
CA GLN A 206 1.47 -11.69 -8.68
C GLN A 206 1.25 -10.25 -8.24
N LEU A 207 2.32 -9.44 -8.16
CA LEU A 207 2.22 -8.03 -7.78
C LEU A 207 1.39 -7.24 -8.80
N SER A 208 1.58 -7.53 -10.09
CA SER A 208 0.79 -6.89 -11.17
C SER A 208 -0.70 -7.23 -11.06
N ARG A 209 -1.02 -8.48 -10.72
CA ARG A 209 -2.41 -8.94 -10.58
C ARG A 209 -3.06 -8.47 -9.28
N TYR A 210 -2.28 -8.38 -8.20
CA TYR A 210 -2.73 -7.97 -6.88
C TYR A 210 -1.85 -6.85 -6.30
N PRO A 211 -2.02 -5.59 -6.78
CA PRO A 211 -1.17 -4.47 -6.32
C PRO A 211 -1.27 -4.14 -4.82
N ILE A 212 -2.29 -4.64 -4.12
CA ILE A 212 -2.40 -4.53 -2.66
C ILE A 212 -1.22 -5.19 -1.93
N LEU A 213 -0.55 -6.15 -2.58
CA LEU A 213 0.64 -6.79 -2.04
C LEU A 213 1.86 -5.85 -1.98
N LEU A 214 1.79 -4.66 -2.58
CA LEU A 214 2.83 -3.65 -2.40
C LEU A 214 2.96 -3.22 -0.94
N ASP A 215 1.89 -3.31 -0.15
CA ASP A 215 1.90 -2.98 1.27
C ASP A 215 2.84 -3.92 2.05
N GLU A 216 2.98 -5.18 1.61
CA GLU A 216 3.90 -6.15 2.23
C GLU A 216 5.38 -5.76 2.05
N LEU A 217 5.69 -4.94 1.05
CA LEU A 217 7.04 -4.45 0.79
C LEU A 217 7.43 -3.26 1.69
N LEU A 218 6.48 -2.68 2.44
CA LEU A 218 6.74 -1.62 3.41
C LEU A 218 7.38 -2.16 4.70
N THR A 219 7.26 -3.47 4.95
CA THR A 219 7.81 -4.13 6.14
C THR A 219 8.81 -5.22 5.77
N PRO A 220 10.08 -4.87 5.47
CA PRO A 220 11.08 -5.83 5.03
C PRO A 220 11.37 -6.95 6.03
N GLU A 221 11.22 -6.67 7.33
CA GLU A 221 11.48 -7.63 8.41
C GLU A 221 10.61 -8.88 8.33
N THR A 222 9.32 -8.69 7.97
CA THR A 222 8.34 -9.78 7.83
C THR A 222 8.37 -10.40 6.44
N LEU A 223 8.60 -9.60 5.40
CA LEU A 223 8.59 -10.02 4.00
C LEU A 223 9.49 -11.24 3.73
N TYR A 224 10.69 -11.28 4.32
CA TYR A 224 11.66 -12.36 4.12
C TYR A 224 11.64 -13.43 5.23
N THR A 225 10.70 -13.34 6.17
CA THR A 225 10.59 -14.21 7.35
C THR A 225 9.18 -14.80 7.46
N PRO A 226 8.89 -15.89 6.71
CA PRO A 226 7.57 -16.51 6.70
C PRO A 226 7.14 -16.97 8.08
N ALA A 227 5.88 -16.69 8.42
CA ALA A 227 5.25 -17.04 9.68
C ALA A 227 5.14 -18.56 9.87
N ASP A 228 5.34 -19.06 11.09
CA ASP A 228 4.97 -20.43 11.41
C ASP A 228 3.43 -20.59 11.48
N LYS A 229 2.95 -21.83 11.55
CA LYS A 229 1.50 -22.11 11.55
C LYS A 229 0.75 -21.38 12.66
N ALA A 230 1.34 -21.26 13.84
CA ALA A 230 0.70 -20.61 14.98
C ALA A 230 0.57 -19.10 14.75
N ARG A 231 1.63 -18.46 14.25
CA ARG A 231 1.61 -17.03 13.91
C ARG A 231 0.66 -16.74 12.75
N LEU A 232 0.65 -17.59 11.71
CA LEU A 232 -0.32 -17.48 10.61
C LEU A 232 -1.77 -17.51 11.11
N ALA A 233 -2.10 -18.44 11.99
CA ALA A 233 -3.44 -18.56 12.56
C ALA A 233 -3.83 -17.31 13.37
N ASP A 234 -2.90 -16.77 14.16
CA ASP A 234 -3.15 -15.56 14.95
C ASP A 234 -3.31 -14.32 14.06
N GLU A 235 -2.43 -14.11 13.08
CA GLU A 235 -2.51 -13.01 12.12
C GLU A 235 -3.83 -13.02 11.33
N LEU A 236 -4.26 -14.20 10.84
CA LEU A 236 -5.53 -14.32 10.13
C LEU A 236 -6.70 -14.03 11.06
N ARG A 237 -6.68 -14.54 12.30
CA ARG A 237 -7.73 -14.28 13.29
C ARG A 237 -7.83 -12.80 13.62
N GLN A 238 -6.72 -12.11 13.84
CA GLN A 238 -6.70 -10.67 14.08
C GLN A 238 -7.27 -9.90 12.89
N THR A 239 -6.95 -10.31 11.66
CA THR A 239 -7.47 -9.70 10.43
C THR A 239 -8.98 -9.85 10.32
N LEU A 240 -9.51 -11.06 10.53
CA LEU A 240 -10.95 -11.32 10.46
C LEU A 240 -11.74 -10.65 11.60
N ASN A 241 -11.17 -10.53 12.80
CA ASN A 241 -11.82 -9.85 13.93
C ASN A 241 -12.05 -8.35 13.72
N ARG A 242 -11.35 -7.73 12.76
CA ARG A 242 -11.53 -6.31 12.42
C ARG A 242 -12.72 -6.08 11.48
N LEU A 243 -13.27 -7.14 10.91
CA LEU A 243 -14.36 -7.07 9.94
C LEU A 243 -15.71 -7.36 10.62
N PRO A 244 -16.81 -6.77 10.14
CA PRO A 244 -18.15 -7.14 10.59
C PRO A 244 -18.41 -8.64 10.38
N GLU A 245 -19.01 -9.30 11.37
CA GLU A 245 -19.24 -10.75 11.31
C GLU A 245 -20.29 -11.15 10.27
N ASP A 246 -21.13 -10.21 9.85
CA ASP A 246 -22.22 -10.35 8.89
C ASP A 246 -21.81 -9.96 7.46
N ASP A 247 -20.60 -9.44 7.25
CA ASP A 247 -20.06 -9.12 5.94
C ASP A 247 -19.20 -10.27 5.39
N GLU A 248 -19.88 -11.27 4.84
CA GLU A 248 -19.23 -12.47 4.26
C GLU A 248 -18.31 -12.13 3.08
N GLU A 249 -18.66 -11.12 2.29
CA GLU A 249 -17.86 -10.73 1.12
C GLU A 249 -16.52 -10.12 1.56
N ALA A 250 -16.54 -9.23 2.56
CA ALA A 250 -15.32 -8.67 3.13
C ALA A 250 -14.43 -9.75 3.77
N GLN A 251 -15.02 -10.72 4.48
CA GLN A 251 -14.26 -11.82 5.08
C GLN A 251 -13.61 -12.72 4.03
N LEU A 252 -14.32 -13.07 2.95
CA LEU A 252 -13.77 -13.85 1.84
C LEU A 252 -12.67 -13.08 1.10
N GLU A 253 -12.82 -11.77 0.93
CA GLU A 253 -11.76 -10.95 0.33
C GLU A 253 -10.53 -10.88 1.22
N ALA A 254 -10.70 -10.71 2.53
CA ALA A 254 -9.59 -10.73 3.48
C ALA A 254 -8.83 -12.06 3.47
N LEU A 255 -9.53 -13.20 3.37
CA LEU A 255 -8.92 -14.51 3.20
C LEU A 255 -8.08 -14.61 1.91
N ARG A 256 -8.57 -14.03 0.80
CA ARG A 256 -7.82 -14.01 -0.47
C ARG A 256 -6.57 -13.15 -0.36
N VAL A 257 -6.69 -11.94 0.17
CA VAL A 257 -5.56 -11.03 0.38
C VAL A 257 -4.52 -11.68 1.30
N PHE A 258 -4.95 -12.24 2.43
CA PHE A 258 -4.08 -12.95 3.36
C PHE A 258 -3.33 -14.10 2.68
N LYS A 259 -4.03 -14.95 1.91
CA LYS A 259 -3.38 -16.03 1.14
C LYS A 259 -2.30 -15.49 0.22
N HIS A 260 -2.60 -14.42 -0.53
CA HIS A 260 -1.66 -13.84 -1.49
C HIS A 260 -0.43 -13.23 -0.79
N ALA A 261 -0.62 -12.52 0.32
CA ALA A 261 0.45 -11.96 1.15
C ALA A 261 1.38 -13.05 1.68
N GLN A 262 0.83 -14.08 2.31
CA GLN A 262 1.66 -15.15 2.90
C GLN A 262 2.38 -15.98 1.83
N THR A 263 1.74 -16.19 0.67
CA THR A 263 2.41 -16.86 -0.46
C THR A 263 3.56 -15.99 -1.00
N LEU A 264 3.39 -14.66 -1.05
CA LEU A 264 4.46 -13.74 -1.43
C LEU A 264 5.63 -13.80 -0.44
N HIS A 265 5.38 -13.82 0.87
CA HIS A 265 6.45 -13.93 1.89
C HIS A 265 7.25 -15.21 1.73
N VAL A 266 6.58 -16.34 1.48
CA VAL A 266 7.24 -17.62 1.21
C VAL A 266 8.12 -17.53 -0.03
N ALA A 267 7.61 -16.95 -1.13
CA ALA A 267 8.37 -16.80 -2.37
C ALA A 267 9.55 -15.82 -2.23
N ALA A 268 9.36 -14.71 -1.51
CA ALA A 268 10.41 -13.73 -1.25
C ALA A 268 11.54 -14.32 -0.39
N SER A 269 11.20 -15.10 0.64
CA SER A 269 12.18 -15.80 1.48
C SER A 269 12.96 -16.87 0.69
N ASP A 270 12.32 -17.60 -0.21
CA ASP A 270 12.97 -18.58 -1.07
C ASP A 270 14.03 -17.92 -1.98
N ILE A 271 13.68 -16.78 -2.59
CA ILE A 271 14.60 -15.99 -3.44
C ILE A 271 15.77 -15.41 -2.64
N ALA A 272 15.51 -14.91 -1.43
CA ALA A 272 16.55 -14.35 -0.57
C ALA A 272 17.55 -15.41 -0.06
N GLY A 273 17.32 -16.70 -0.36
CA GLY A 273 18.17 -17.80 0.07
C GLY A 273 18.21 -17.96 1.59
N THR A 274 17.24 -17.40 2.31
CA THR A 274 17.26 -17.36 3.77
C THR A 274 17.01 -18.73 4.40
N ARG A 275 16.63 -19.77 3.64
CA ARG A 275 16.40 -21.15 4.15
C ARG A 275 16.70 -22.27 3.13
N HIS A 276 17.10 -23.43 3.66
CA HIS A 276 17.24 -24.67 2.91
C HIS A 276 15.90 -25.11 2.28
N LEU A 277 15.93 -25.46 0.98
CA LEU A 277 14.84 -25.90 0.09
C LEU A 277 13.79 -26.90 0.63
N MET A 278 13.97 -27.48 1.82
CA MET A 278 13.05 -28.46 2.43
C MET A 278 11.84 -27.86 3.17
N LYS A 279 11.62 -26.53 3.16
CA LYS A 279 10.56 -25.89 3.99
C LYS A 279 9.47 -25.14 3.24
N VAL A 280 9.59 -24.87 1.94
CA VAL A 280 8.57 -24.10 1.19
C VAL A 280 7.22 -24.82 1.18
N SER A 281 7.23 -26.13 0.90
CA SER A 281 6.02 -26.96 0.88
C SER A 281 5.30 -26.99 2.24
N ASP A 282 6.07 -26.99 3.34
CA ASP A 282 5.51 -26.96 4.69
C ASP A 282 4.79 -25.64 4.94
N TYR A 283 5.40 -24.50 4.60
CA TYR A 283 4.77 -23.19 4.75
C TYR A 283 3.50 -23.06 3.91
N LEU A 284 3.53 -23.52 2.65
CA LEU A 284 2.34 -23.53 1.81
C LEU A 284 1.23 -24.42 2.39
N THR A 285 1.61 -25.54 3.04
CA THR A 285 0.64 -26.39 3.74
C THR A 285 0.09 -25.69 4.98
N PHE A 286 0.92 -25.03 5.78
CA PHE A 286 0.47 -24.27 6.95
C PHE A 286 -0.51 -23.17 6.56
N ILE A 287 -0.23 -22.41 5.50
CA ILE A 287 -1.13 -21.39 4.96
C ILE A 287 -2.48 -22.01 4.62
N ALA A 288 -2.47 -23.15 3.92
CA ALA A 288 -3.69 -23.82 3.51
C ALA A 288 -4.51 -24.36 4.68
N GLU A 289 -3.87 -25.01 5.65
CA GLU A 289 -4.53 -25.51 6.85
C GLU A 289 -5.17 -24.38 7.65
N VAL A 290 -4.44 -23.27 7.85
CA VAL A 290 -4.96 -22.08 8.56
C VAL A 290 -6.17 -21.47 7.84
N ILE A 291 -6.13 -21.36 6.51
CA ILE A 291 -7.26 -20.87 5.72
C ILE A 291 -8.44 -21.83 5.80
N LEU A 292 -8.21 -23.14 5.71
CA LEU A 292 -9.26 -24.16 5.79
C LEU A 292 -9.94 -24.15 7.17
N ASP A 293 -9.17 -24.02 8.24
CA ASP A 293 -9.69 -23.91 9.61
C ASP A 293 -10.58 -22.66 9.76
N ALA A 294 -10.15 -21.52 9.20
CA ALA A 294 -10.94 -20.28 9.23
C ALA A 294 -12.23 -20.39 8.40
N VAL A 295 -12.14 -20.93 7.17
CA VAL A 295 -13.30 -21.13 6.29
C VAL A 295 -14.30 -22.10 6.91
N LEU A 296 -13.83 -23.17 7.55
CA LEU A 296 -14.69 -24.12 8.25
C LEU A 296 -15.43 -23.45 9.41
N ALA A 297 -14.74 -22.66 10.22
CA ALA A 297 -15.34 -21.93 11.32
C ALA A 297 -16.42 -20.93 10.82
N MET A 298 -16.14 -20.21 9.73
CA MET A 298 -17.09 -19.29 9.10
C MET A 298 -18.33 -20.03 8.56
N ALA A 299 -18.13 -21.11 7.80
CA ALA A 299 -19.21 -21.89 7.22
C ALA A 299 -20.08 -22.54 8.30
N TRP A 300 -19.47 -23.07 9.36
CA TRP A 300 -20.19 -23.65 10.49
C TRP A 300 -21.10 -22.63 11.15
N LYS A 301 -20.57 -21.43 11.45
CA LYS A 301 -21.33 -20.32 12.04
C LYS A 301 -22.49 -19.88 11.16
N HIS A 302 -22.28 -19.80 9.84
CA HIS A 302 -23.35 -19.46 8.90
C HIS A 302 -24.48 -20.50 8.88
N ILE A 303 -24.12 -21.79 8.77
CA ILE A 303 -25.10 -22.89 8.69
C ILE A 303 -25.89 -23.02 9.99
N THR A 304 -25.22 -22.97 11.14
CA THR A 304 -25.86 -23.07 12.45
C THR A 304 -26.77 -21.89 12.76
N ARG A 305 -26.41 -20.67 12.34
CA ARG A 305 -27.30 -19.50 12.44
C ARG A 305 -28.58 -19.66 11.64
N LYS A 306 -28.52 -20.29 10.47
CA LYS A 306 -29.66 -20.45 9.55
C LYS A 306 -30.54 -21.66 9.88
N HIS A 307 -29.93 -22.76 10.31
CA HIS A 307 -30.59 -24.06 10.45
C HIS A 307 -30.61 -24.61 11.88
N GLY A 308 -29.97 -23.93 12.83
CA GLY A 308 -29.74 -24.42 14.19
C GLY A 308 -28.52 -25.34 14.27
N VAL A 309 -28.09 -25.63 15.51
CA VAL A 309 -27.00 -26.58 15.79
C VAL A 309 -27.55 -28.00 15.69
N PRO A 310 -26.86 -28.95 15.02
CA PRO A 310 -27.31 -30.34 14.97
C PRO A 310 -27.41 -30.95 16.37
N GLU A 311 -28.36 -31.88 16.55
CA GLU A 311 -28.60 -32.52 17.85
C GLU A 311 -27.34 -33.21 18.41
N GLY A 312 -27.05 -32.98 19.69
CA GLY A 312 -25.90 -33.55 20.38
C GLY A 312 -24.57 -32.80 20.18
N LEU A 313 -24.57 -31.69 19.45
CA LEU A 313 -23.40 -30.84 19.23
C LEU A 313 -23.53 -29.48 19.93
N ASN A 314 -22.40 -28.80 20.06
CA ASN A 314 -22.35 -27.42 20.52
C ASN A 314 -22.15 -26.46 19.34
N ASP A 315 -22.46 -25.18 19.55
CA ASP A 315 -22.27 -24.14 18.53
C ASP A 315 -20.79 -23.75 18.36
N ARG A 316 -19.94 -24.11 19.32
CA ARG A 316 -18.57 -23.60 19.43
C ARG A 316 -17.54 -24.44 18.67
N GLU A 317 -17.78 -25.73 18.49
CA GLU A 317 -16.87 -26.64 17.82
C GLU A 317 -17.58 -27.28 16.63
N ALA A 318 -17.06 -27.02 15.44
CA ALA A 318 -17.54 -27.67 14.24
C ALA A 318 -17.22 -29.16 14.31
N ALA A 319 -18.23 -30.01 14.50
CA ALA A 319 -18.06 -31.46 14.41
C ALA A 319 -18.05 -31.91 12.94
N PHE A 320 -17.09 -31.37 12.19
CA PHE A 320 -16.90 -31.61 10.77
C PHE A 320 -15.43 -31.85 10.49
N LEU A 321 -15.13 -32.86 9.66
CA LEU A 321 -13.76 -33.24 9.33
C LEU A 321 -13.48 -32.95 7.85
N ILE A 322 -12.37 -32.26 7.59
CA ILE A 322 -11.82 -32.07 6.25
C ILE A 322 -10.65 -33.04 6.09
N ILE A 323 -10.69 -33.89 5.06
CA ILE A 323 -9.59 -34.82 4.74
C ILE A 323 -8.89 -34.34 3.48
N GLY A 324 -7.64 -33.91 3.62
CA GLY A 324 -6.79 -33.50 2.50
C GLY A 324 -6.21 -34.68 1.74
N TYR A 325 -6.58 -34.85 0.47
CA TYR A 325 -5.97 -35.83 -0.43
C TYR A 325 -4.92 -35.18 -1.35
N GLY A 326 -4.11 -36.01 -2.02
CA GLY A 326 -3.13 -35.54 -3.01
C GLY A 326 -1.97 -34.77 -2.38
N LYS A 327 -1.58 -33.64 -2.98
CA LYS A 327 -0.40 -32.85 -2.54
C LYS A 327 -0.55 -32.22 -1.18
N LEU A 328 -1.78 -31.88 -0.78
CA LEU A 328 -2.09 -31.47 0.59
C LEU A 328 -1.83 -32.60 1.58
N GLY A 329 -2.33 -33.81 1.32
CA GLY A 329 -2.07 -34.96 2.16
C GLY A 329 -0.60 -35.43 2.15
N ALA A 330 0.16 -35.06 1.12
CA ALA A 330 1.55 -35.45 0.94
C ALA A 330 2.58 -34.34 1.24
N LEU A 331 2.16 -33.18 1.77
CA LEU A 331 3.04 -32.04 2.12
C LEU A 331 3.99 -31.62 0.99
N SER A 332 3.53 -31.64 -0.27
CA SER A 332 4.39 -31.48 -1.46
C SER A 332 4.01 -30.30 -2.36
N TRP A 333 3.53 -29.22 -1.74
CA TRP A 333 3.10 -28.01 -2.45
C TRP A 333 4.23 -27.25 -3.11
N ALA A 334 3.93 -26.63 -4.26
CA ALA A 334 4.81 -25.67 -4.92
C ALA A 334 4.06 -24.35 -5.18
N ILE A 335 4.79 -23.24 -5.18
CA ILE A 335 4.28 -21.85 -5.23
C ILE A 335 3.34 -21.60 -6.43
N ALA A 336 3.59 -22.25 -7.57
CA ALA A 336 2.78 -22.10 -8.79
C ALA A 336 1.47 -22.91 -8.81
N GLN A 337 1.11 -23.61 -7.72
CA GLN A 337 -0.02 -24.52 -7.71
C GLN A 337 -1.23 -23.87 -7.04
N THR A 338 -2.29 -23.68 -7.81
CA THR A 338 -3.57 -23.15 -7.33
C THR A 338 -4.37 -24.23 -6.60
N TRP A 339 -4.85 -23.86 -5.41
CA TRP A 339 -6.05 -24.42 -4.78
C TRP A 339 -7.23 -24.05 -5.68
N THR A 340 -7.80 -25.02 -6.39
CA THR A 340 -9.09 -24.88 -7.07
C THR A 340 -10.18 -25.54 -6.26
#